data_AF-A0A6P1I927-F1
#
_entry.id   AF-A0A6P1I927-F1
#
_cell.length_a   1.000
_cell.length_b   1.000
_cell.length_c   1.000
_cell.angle_alpha   90.00
_cell.angle_beta   90.00
_cell.angle_gamma   90.00
#
_symmetry.space_group_name_H-M   'P 1'
#
loop_
_entity.id
_entity.type
_entity.pdbx_description
1 polymer ?
#
loop_
_entity_poly.entity_id
_entity_poly.type
_entity_poly.pdbx_seq_one_letter_code
_entity_poly.pdbx_strand_id
1 'polypeptide(L)'
;MEDFVWDETAWDEAFYCVKGQLRLHAVDAEGAEADYVVDEGDHFWAPAGFKYTFKASGVDSINFWTMAPVQQSGWKFTGDDPSYSDALIAMRDNPEL
;
A
#
# COMPACT_ATOMS: atom_id res chain seq x y z
N MET A 1 -13.62 17.84 -7.06
CA MET A 1 -13.78 16.69 -6.15
C MET A 1 -13.68 17.22 -4.74
N GLU A 2 -14.52 16.76 -3.81
CA GLU A 2 -14.36 17.08 -2.38
C GLU A 2 -13.35 16.11 -1.77
N ASP A 3 -12.75 16.50 -0.65
CA ASP A 3 -11.80 15.64 0.05
C ASP A 3 -12.50 14.35 0.53
N PHE A 4 -11.82 13.22 0.38
CA PHE A 4 -12.32 11.92 0.84
C PHE A 4 -11.47 11.44 2.01
N VAL A 5 -12.10 11.28 3.17
CA VAL A 5 -11.44 10.77 4.38
C VAL A 5 -11.57 9.25 4.41
N TRP A 6 -10.44 8.59 4.64
CA TRP A 6 -10.32 7.15 4.77
C TRP A 6 -9.69 6.79 6.12
N ASP A 7 -10.46 6.11 6.96
CA ASP A 7 -10.13 5.77 8.34
C ASP A 7 -9.92 4.26 8.57
N GLU A 8 -9.87 3.46 7.50
CA GLU A 8 -9.61 2.03 7.65
C GLU A 8 -8.15 1.79 7.99
N THR A 9 -7.89 1.19 9.15
CA THR A 9 -6.55 1.10 9.74
C THR A 9 -6.08 -0.34 9.91
N ALA A 10 -6.90 -1.34 9.58
CA ALA A 10 -6.58 -2.75 9.82
C ALA A 10 -5.90 -3.46 8.63
N TRP A 11 -5.67 -2.77 7.51
CA TRP A 11 -5.15 -3.33 6.27
C TRP A 11 -3.93 -2.57 5.77
N ASP A 12 -3.02 -3.28 5.09
CA ASP A 12 -1.98 -2.63 4.30
C ASP A 12 -2.59 -2.17 2.98
N GLU A 13 -2.23 -0.97 2.53
CA GLU A 13 -2.89 -0.33 1.40
C GLU A 13 -1.88 0.17 0.37
N ALA A 14 -2.18 -0.06 -0.89
CA ALA A 14 -1.40 0.43 -2.02
C ALA A 14 -2.30 1.09 -3.06
N PHE A 15 -1.83 2.24 -3.53
CA PHE A 15 -2.51 3.11 -4.48
C PHE A 15 -1.58 3.36 -5.65
N TYR A 16 -1.98 2.98 -6.85
CA TYR A 16 -1.24 3.24 -8.08
C TYR A 16 -2.00 4.26 -8.92
N CYS A 17 -1.33 5.35 -9.31
CA CYS A 17 -1.94 6.39 -10.13
C CYS A 17 -1.84 5.99 -11.60
N VAL A 18 -2.94 5.48 -12.17
CA VAL A 18 -2.98 5.01 -13.56
C VAL A 18 -2.97 6.20 -14.53
N LYS A 19 -3.68 7.28 -14.17
CA LYS A 19 -3.76 8.54 -14.93
C LYS A 19 -3.95 9.71 -13.99
N GLY A 20 -3.39 10.86 -14.36
CA GLY A 20 -3.58 12.13 -13.64
C GLY A 20 -2.69 12.26 -12.41
N GLN A 21 -3.28 12.70 -11.29
CA GLN A 21 -2.56 12.92 -10.04
C GLN A 21 -3.44 12.65 -8.81
N LEU A 22 -2.87 11.94 -7.84
CA LEU A 22 -3.45 11.70 -6.53
C LEU A 22 -2.73 12.56 -5.48
N ARG A 23 -3.48 13.20 -4.58
CA ARG A 23 -2.90 13.89 -3.42
C ARG A 23 -3.43 13.26 -2.15
N LEU A 24 -2.53 12.94 -1.24
CA LEU A 24 -2.88 12.32 0.03
C LEU A 24 -2.27 13.11 1.17
N HIS A 25 -3.03 13.21 2.25
CA HIS A 25 -2.52 13.60 3.56
C HIS A 25 -2.61 12.37 4.45
N ALA A 26 -1.47 11.84 4.87
CA ALA A 26 -1.37 10.65 5.71
C ALA A 26 -1.05 11.05 7.15
N VAL A 27 -1.66 10.35 8.10
CA VAL A 27 -1.39 10.47 9.54
C VAL A 27 -1.04 9.09 10.06
N ASP A 28 0.11 8.94 10.71
CA ASP A 28 0.53 7.68 11.31
C ASP A 28 -0.09 7.44 12.69
N ALA A 29 0.22 6.30 13.29
CA ALA A 29 -0.32 5.90 14.60
C ALA A 29 0.18 6.78 15.77
N GLU A 30 1.29 7.50 15.60
CA GLU A 30 1.83 8.45 16.59
C GLU A 30 1.29 9.87 16.38
N GLY A 31 0.50 10.09 15.32
CA GLY A 31 -0.05 11.38 14.94
C GLY A 31 0.90 12.22 14.10
N ALA A 32 1.98 11.64 13.55
CA ALA A 32 2.83 12.34 12.60
C ALA A 32 2.12 12.44 11.25
N GLU A 33 2.22 13.61 10.62
CA GLU A 33 1.50 13.93 9.39
C GLU A 33 2.46 14.13 8.22
N ALA A 34 2.04 13.71 7.03
CA ALA A 34 2.77 13.96 5.79
C ALA A 34 1.83 14.11 4.59
N ASP A 35 2.15 15.03 3.70
CA ASP A 35 1.45 15.21 2.42
C ASP A 35 2.25 14.58 1.27
N TYR A 36 1.56 13.81 0.44
CA TYR A 36 2.12 13.12 -0.71
C TYR A 36 1.39 13.51 -1.99
N VAL A 37 2.15 13.61 -3.06
CA VAL A 37 1.65 13.71 -4.43
C VAL A 37 2.13 12.47 -5.17
N VAL A 38 1.19 11.72 -5.75
CA VAL A 38 1.46 10.54 -6.57
C VAL A 38 1.07 10.89 -8.00
N ASP A 39 2.07 11.01 -8.86
CA ASP A 39 1.88 11.32 -10.26
C ASP A 39 1.57 10.05 -11.07
N GLU A 40 1.10 10.24 -12.29
CA GLU A 40 0.83 9.15 -13.22
C GLU A 40 2.03 8.20 -13.37
N GLY A 41 1.80 6.90 -13.13
CA GLY A 41 2.84 5.87 -13.18
C GLY A 41 3.49 5.56 -11.83
N ASP A 42 3.23 6.36 -10.79
CA ASP A 42 3.76 6.16 -9.45
C ASP A 42 2.76 5.48 -8.52
N HIS A 43 3.25 5.11 -7.34
CA HIS A 43 2.45 4.50 -6.29
C HIS A 43 2.73 5.09 -4.90
N PHE A 44 1.71 5.03 -4.06
CA PHE A 44 1.80 5.21 -2.63
C PHE A 44 1.49 3.88 -1.94
N TRP A 45 2.29 3.52 -0.95
CA TRP A 45 2.05 2.38 -0.08
C TRP A 45 2.09 2.85 1.36
N ALA A 46 1.15 2.35 2.16
CA ALA A 46 1.14 2.58 3.59
C ALA A 46 0.70 1.31 4.33
N PRO A 47 1.42 0.95 5.40
CA PRO A 47 1.05 -0.18 6.23
C PRO A 47 -0.19 0.17 7.08
N ALA A 48 -0.80 -0.87 7.65
CA ALA A 48 -1.88 -0.69 8.62
C ALA A 48 -1.50 0.27 9.77
N GLY A 49 -2.52 0.98 10.26
CA GLY A 49 -2.40 1.99 11.32
C GLY A 49 -2.33 3.42 10.80
N PHE A 50 -2.17 3.63 9.49
CA PHE A 50 -2.24 4.96 8.89
C PHE A 50 -3.68 5.35 8.54
N LYS A 51 -3.97 6.66 8.65
CA LYS A 51 -5.20 7.30 8.19
C LYS A 51 -4.88 8.23 7.05
N TYR A 52 -5.80 8.40 6.10
CA TYR A 52 -5.55 9.25 4.94
C TYR A 52 -6.73 10.13 4.59
N THR A 53 -6.41 11.30 4.09
CA THR A 53 -7.35 12.16 3.38
C THR A 53 -6.87 12.32 1.95
N PHE A 54 -7.67 11.84 1.00
CA PHE A 54 -7.46 12.11 -0.42
C PHE A 54 -7.91 13.54 -0.69
N LYS A 55 -6.94 14.40 -0.93
CA LYS A 55 -7.17 15.82 -1.17
C LYS A 55 -7.53 16.05 -2.63
N ALA A 56 -8.45 16.98 -2.87
CA ALA A 56 -8.75 17.44 -4.21
C ALA A 56 -7.48 17.98 -4.90
N SER A 57 -7.01 17.30 -5.94
CA SER A 57 -5.82 17.72 -6.70
C SER A 57 -6.13 18.83 -7.73
N GLY A 58 -7.40 18.97 -8.13
CA GLY A 58 -7.83 19.79 -9.25
C GLY A 58 -7.54 19.15 -10.62
N VAL A 59 -7.05 17.91 -10.64
CA VAL A 59 -6.72 17.13 -11.84
C VAL A 59 -7.54 15.85 -11.81
N ASP A 60 -8.22 15.53 -12.91
CA ASP A 60 -8.93 14.26 -13.04
C ASP A 60 -7.93 13.10 -12.98
N SER A 61 -8.21 12.09 -12.15
CA SER A 61 -7.33 10.94 -11.98
C SER A 61 -8.09 9.62 -12.02
N ILE A 62 -7.37 8.57 -12.46
CA ILE A 62 -7.79 7.18 -12.37
C ILE A 62 -6.77 6.49 -11.48
N ASN A 63 -7.25 5.94 -10.37
CA ASN A 63 -6.39 5.28 -9.38
C ASN A 63 -6.80 3.82 -9.25
N PHE A 64 -5.81 2.94 -9.22
CA PHE A 64 -5.99 1.55 -8.85
C PHE A 64 -5.66 1.40 -7.36
N TRP A 65 -6.61 0.92 -6.59
CA TRP A 65 -6.46 0.72 -5.16
C TRP A 65 -6.56 -0.76 -4.84
N THR A 66 -5.60 -1.23 -4.05
CA THR A 66 -5.62 -2.57 -3.47
C THR A 66 -5.34 -2.50 -1.97
N MET A 67 -5.87 -3.48 -1.26
CA MET A 67 -5.66 -3.70 0.17
C MET A 67 -5.32 -5.16 0.42
N ALA A 68 -4.44 -5.40 1.36
CA ALA A 68 -4.01 -6.73 1.76
C ALA A 68 -4.06 -6.85 3.28
N PRO A 69 -4.41 -8.04 3.82
CA PRO A 69 -4.38 -8.24 5.25
C PRO A 69 -2.95 -8.06 5.72
N VAL A 70 -2.79 -7.37 6.85
CA VAL A 70 -1.47 -7.21 7.48
C VAL A 70 -0.91 -8.59 7.76
N GLN A 71 0.20 -8.91 7.11
CA GLN A 71 0.93 -10.14 7.40
C GLN A 71 1.39 -10.07 8.86
N GLN A 72 1.03 -11.04 9.69
CA GLN A 72 1.53 -11.07 11.07
C GLN A 72 3.05 -11.14 11.02
N SER A 73 3.74 -10.18 11.66
CA SER A 73 5.19 -10.19 11.78
C SER A 73 5.63 -11.50 12.45
N GLY A 74 6.43 -12.31 11.75
CA GLY A 74 6.87 -13.63 12.22
C GLY A 74 6.12 -14.83 11.62
N TRP A 75 5.13 -14.61 10.74
CA TRP A 75 4.59 -15.68 9.89
C TRP A 75 5.62 -16.12 8.85
N LYS A 76 6.33 -17.19 9.17
CA LYS A 76 7.10 -17.97 8.18
C LYS A 76 6.18 -18.86 7.31
N PHE A 77 4.96 -19.12 7.79
CA PHE A 77 4.00 -20.07 7.22
C PHE A 77 2.60 -19.47 7.20
N THR A 78 2.08 -19.21 6.00
CA THR A 78 0.74 -18.67 5.74
C THR A 78 -0.38 -19.71 5.91
N GLY A 79 -0.12 -20.79 6.65
CA GLY A 79 -1.02 -21.95 6.72
C GLY A 79 -0.90 -22.91 5.52
N ASP A 80 -0.10 -22.56 4.51
CA ASP A 80 0.34 -23.48 3.47
C ASP A 80 1.60 -24.22 3.93
N ASP A 81 1.71 -25.47 3.48
CA ASP A 81 2.83 -26.38 3.70
C ASP A 81 4.18 -25.62 3.73
N PRO A 82 5.02 -25.84 4.76
CA PRO A 82 6.37 -25.30 4.84
C PRO A 82 7.18 -25.36 3.55
N SER A 83 6.89 -26.34 2.68
CA SER A 83 7.49 -26.50 1.36
C SER A 83 7.36 -25.28 0.43
N TYR A 84 6.32 -24.46 0.54
CA TYR A 84 6.14 -23.29 -0.34
C TYR A 84 7.14 -22.17 -0.01
N SER A 85 7.33 -21.89 1.28
CA SER A 85 8.32 -20.91 1.76
C SER A 85 9.74 -21.36 1.40
N ASP A 86 10.03 -22.65 1.56
CA ASP A 86 11.32 -23.25 1.20
C ASP A 86 11.56 -23.20 -0.32
N ALA A 87 10.53 -23.39 -1.15
CA ALA A 87 10.63 -23.26 -2.60
C ALA A 87 10.97 -21.82 -3.05
N LEU A 88 10.32 -20.81 -2.45
CA LEU A 88 10.61 -19.40 -2.74
C LEU A 88 12.04 -18.99 -2.34
N ILE A 89 12.52 -19.48 -1.19
CA ILE A 89 13.91 -19.26 -0.76
C ILE A 89 14.88 -19.94 -1.73
N ALA A 90 14.61 -21.18 -2.13
CA ALA A 90 15.45 -21.93 -3.07
C ALA A 90 15.53 -21.26 -4.45
N MET A 91 14.47 -20.58 -4.91
CA MET A 91 14.49 -19.80 -6.15
C MET A 91 15.40 -18.57 -6.06
N ARG A 92 15.49 -17.92 -4.88
CA ARG A 92 16.34 -16.73 -4.69
C ARG A 92 17.84 -17.06 -4.82
N ASP A 93 18.20 -18.28 -4.47
CA ASP A 93 19.58 -18.75 -4.49
C ASP A 93 19.96 -19.46 -5.81
N ASN A 94 19.05 -19.48 -6.80
CA ASN A 94 19.31 -20.06 -8.11
C ASN A 94 19.57 -18.96 -9.17
N PRO A 95 20.84 -18.73 -9.58
CA PRO A 95 21.20 -17.67 -10.52
C PRO A 95 20.86 -17.97 -11.99
N GLU A 96 20.22 -19.11 -12.30
CA GLU A 96 19.82 -19.49 -13.66
C GLU A 96 18.30 -19.39 -13.92
N LEU A 97 17.53 -18.78 -13.02
CA LEU A 97 16.14 -18.34 -13.25
C LEU A 97 16.04 -16.83 -13.42
#